data_AF-A0A7Y3K1P5-F1
#
_entry.id   AF-A0A7Y3K1P5-F1
#
_cell.length_a   1.000
_cell.length_b   1.000
_cell.length_c   1.000
_cell.angle_alpha   90.00
_cell.angle_beta   90.00
_cell.angle_gamma   90.00
#
_symmetry.space_group_name_H-M   'P 1'
#
loop_
_entity.id
_entity.type
_entity.pdbx_description
1 polymer ?
#
loop_
_entity_poly.entity_id
_entity_poly.type
_entity_poly.pdbx_seq_one_letter_code
_entity_poly.pdbx_strand_id
1 'polypeptide(L)' 'MGVYEGRGQLAKSFGVLKVRWQETQSGWRDSASQRFEKKYLDPLETDIRLAAGAMDHISAVLSRVRRDCT' A
#
# COMPACT_ATOMS: atom_id res chain seq x y z
N MET A 1 10.00 8.02 -14.12
CA MET A 1 9.91 8.30 -12.67
C MET A 1 8.53 8.05 -12.08
N GLY A 2 7.42 8.20 -12.82
CA GLY A 2 6.06 8.14 -12.25
C GLY A 2 5.68 6.86 -11.47
N VAL A 3 5.98 5.66 -11.97
CA VAL A 3 5.53 4.41 -11.31
C VAL A 3 6.29 4.12 -10.02
N TYR A 4 7.60 4.36 -10.00
CA TYR A 4 8.44 4.14 -8.81
C TYR A 4 8.08 5.11 -7.68
N GLU A 5 7.86 6.38 -8.01
CA GLU A 5 7.44 7.40 -7.05
C GLU A 5 6.04 7.11 -6.50
N GLY A 6 5.09 6.75 -7.38
CA GLY A 6 3.74 6.35 -6.96
C GLY A 6 3.75 5.14 -6.01
N ARG A 7 4.61 4.16 -6.26
CA ARG A 7 4.78 2.98 -5.39
C ARG A 7 5.33 3.37 -4.01
N GLY A 8 6.31 4.26 -3.98
CA GLY A 8 6.85 4.81 -2.74
C GLY A 8 5.81 5.58 -1.94
N GLN A 9 5.03 6.44 -2.61
CA GLN A 9 3.98 7.22 -1.98
C GLN A 9 2.84 6.33 -1.44
N LEU A 10 2.46 5.28 -2.18
CA LEU A 10 1.48 4.29 -1.73
C LEU A 10 1.92 3.59 -0.43
N ALA A 11 3.16 3.10 -0.39
CA ALA A 11 3.71 2.46 0.79
C ALA A 11 3.78 3.42 2.00
N LYS A 12 4.18 4.68 1.75
CA LYS A 12 4.23 5.72 2.79
C LYS A 12 2.85 6.02 3.37
N SER A 13 1.86 6.30 2.52
CA SER A 13 0.49 6.59 2.95
C SER A 13 -0.12 5.43 3.74
N PHE A 14 0.15 4.18 3.33
CA PHE A 14 -0.30 3.01 4.05
C PHE A 14 0.37 2.86 5.43
N GLY A 15 1.67 3.17 5.53
CA GLY A 15 2.37 3.23 6.81
C GLY A 15 1.74 4.25 7.77
N VAL A 16 1.42 5.44 7.27
CA VAL A 16 0.72 6.49 8.05
C VAL A 16 -0.65 6.00 8.51
N LEU A 17 -1.43 5.34 7.64
CA LEU A 17 -2.73 4.77 8.00
C LEU A 17 -2.61 3.77 9.17
N LYS A 18 -1.62 2.88 9.13
CA LYS A 18 -1.42 1.89 10.20
C LYS A 18 -1.08 2.54 11.54
N VAL A 19 -0.23 3.57 11.55
CA VAL A 19 0.08 4.33 12.77
C VAL A 19 -1.19 5.00 13.33
N ARG A 20 -1.98 5.67 12.47
CA ARG A 20 -3.25 6.29 12.88
C ARG A 20 -4.27 5.28 13.38
N TRP A 21 -4.31 4.09 12.79
CA TRP A 21 -5.17 3.00 13.26
C TRP A 21 -4.77 2.53 14.66
N GLN A 22 -3.48 2.32 14.92
CA GLN A 22 -2.98 1.95 16.26
C GLN A 22 -3.30 3.03 17.31
N GLU A 23 -3.14 4.31 16.97
CA GLU A 23 -3.55 5.42 17.82
C GLU A 23 -5.06 5.37 18.12
N THR A 24 -5.88 5.10 17.09
CA THR A 24 -7.35 5.00 17.24
C THR A 24 -7.74 3.82 18.13
N GLN A 25 -7.07 2.68 17.97
CA GLN A 25 -7.24 1.51 18.81
C GLN A 25 -6.81 1.73 20.27
N SER A 26 -6.12 2.83 20.61
CA SER A 26 -5.86 3.14 22.02
C SER A 26 -7.15 3.50 22.79
N GLY A 27 -8.09 4.18 22.13
CA GLY A 27 -9.38 4.58 22.70
C GLY A 27 -10.57 3.74 22.21
N TRP A 28 -10.45 3.08 21.05
CA TRP A 28 -11.54 2.30 20.43
C TRP A 28 -11.18 0.81 20.33
N ARG A 29 -11.44 0.05 21.40
CA ARG A 29 -11.05 -1.38 21.55
C ARG A 29 -12.22 -2.35 21.58
N ASP A 30 -13.39 -1.91 21.16
CA ASP A 30 -14.59 -2.74 21.21
C ASP A 30 -14.64 -3.78 20.07
N SER A 31 -15.72 -4.57 20.04
CA SER A 31 -15.94 -5.53 18.96
C SER A 31 -16.15 -4.87 17.59
N ALA A 32 -16.52 -3.59 17.53
CA ALA A 32 -16.71 -2.88 16.29
C ALA A 32 -15.38 -2.49 15.64
N SER A 33 -14.38 -2.08 16.44
CA SER A 33 -13.04 -1.79 15.90
C SER A 33 -12.36 -3.03 15.34
N GLN A 34 -12.50 -4.19 16.00
CA GLN A 34 -12.02 -5.48 15.47
C GLN A 34 -12.72 -5.87 14.16
N ARG A 35 -14.04 -5.65 14.06
CA ARG A 35 -14.78 -5.90 12.80
C ARG A 35 -14.34 -4.95 11.70
N PHE A 36 -14.06 -3.68 12.03
CA PHE A 36 -13.60 -2.70 11.07
C PHE A 36 -12.23 -3.09 10.49
N GLU A 37 -11.28 -3.46 11.35
CA GLU A 37 -9.95 -3.92 10.94
C GLU A 37 -10.04 -5.11 9.99
N LYS A 38 -10.73 -6.17 10.41
CA LYS A 38 -10.90 -7.38 9.59
C LYS A 38 -11.63 -7.14 8.28
N LYS A 39 -12.64 -6.28 8.28
CA LYS A 39 -13.49 -6.06 7.09
C LYS A 39 -12.84 -5.12 6.08
N TYR A 40 -12.04 -4.16 6.53
CA TYR A 40 -11.56 -3.08 5.66
C TYR A 40 -10.04 -2.96 5.64
N LEU A 41 -9.35 -3.03 6.79
CA LEU A 41 -7.91 -2.81 6.83
C LEU A 41 -7.11 -4.04 6.38
N ASP A 42 -7.50 -5.25 6.80
CA ASP A 42 -6.81 -6.48 6.40
C ASP A 42 -6.87 -6.71 4.87
N PRO A 43 -8.03 -6.57 4.20
CA PRO A 43 -8.10 -6.68 2.74
C PRO A 43 -7.32 -5.56 2.06
N LEU A 44 -7.44 -4.32 2.56
CA LEU A 44 -6.72 -3.17 2.01
C LEU A 44 -5.20 -3.35 2.08
N GLU A 45 -4.67 -3.91 3.17
CA GLU A 45 -3.25 -4.23 3.29
C GLU A 45 -2.80 -5.20 2.19
N THR A 46 -3.61 -6.23 1.95
CA THR A 46 -3.35 -7.22 0.90
C THR A 46 -3.35 -6.57 -0.48
N ASP A 47 -4.37 -5.78 -0.78
CA ASP A 47 -4.53 -5.09 -2.07
C ASP A 47 -3.39 -4.10 -2.33
N ILE A 48 -2.96 -3.37 -1.30
CA ILE A 48 -1.83 -2.44 -1.41
C ILE A 48 -0.53 -3.16 -1.73
N ARG A 49 -0.27 -4.32 -1.10
CA ARG A 49 0.92 -5.13 -1.42
C ARG A 49 0.87 -5.67 -2.84
N LEU A 50 -0.29 -6.14 -3.29
CA LEU A 50 -0.50 -6.59 -4.66
C LEU A 50 -0.26 -5.45 -5.68
N ALA A 51 -0.83 -4.28 -5.42
CA ALA A 51 -0.63 -3.10 -6.25
C ALA A 51 0.85 -2.68 -6.30
N ALA A 52 1.54 -2.64 -5.15
CA ALA A 52 2.96 -2.32 -5.10
C ALA A 52 3.81 -3.30 -5.92
N GLY A 53 3.52 -4.61 -5.84
CA GLY A 53 4.19 -5.62 -6.65
C GLY A 53 3.95 -5.45 -8.16
N ALA A 54 2.71 -5.14 -8.56
CA ALA A 54 2.39 -4.84 -9.95
C ALA A 54 3.12 -3.58 -10.46
N MET A 55 3.24 -2.55 -9.62
CA MET A 55 4.01 -1.34 -9.93
C MET A 55 5.50 -1.63 -10.10
N ASP A 56 6.07 -2.50 -9.25
CA ASP A 56 7.46 -2.94 -9.38
C ASP A 56 7.69 -3.69 -10.71
N HIS A 57 6.74 -4.55 -11.12
CA HIS A 57 6.79 -5.23 -12.41
C HIS A 57 6.74 -4.25 -13.59
N ILE A 58 5.81 -3.29 -13.58
CA ILE A 58 5.69 -2.27 -14.62
C ILE A 58 6.97 -1.43 -14.70
N SER A 59 7.56 -1.06 -13.56
CA SER A 59 8.82 -0.32 -13.51
C SER A 59 9.97 -1.08 -14.20
N ALA A 60 10.05 -2.41 -14.00
CA ALA A 60 11.03 -3.25 -14.65
C ALA A 60 10.82 -3.31 -16.17
N VAL A 61 9.57 -3.48 -16.63
CA VAL A 61 9.22 -3.49 -18.07
C VAL A 61 9.58 -2.15 -18.72
N LEU A 62 9.18 -1.03 -18.14
CA LEU A 62 9.50 0.31 -18.66
C LEU A 62 11.01 0.55 -18.73
N SER A 63 11.75 0.08 -17.73
CA SER A 63 13.22 0.18 -17.71
C SER A 63 13.87 -0.65 -18.81
N ARG A 64 13.30 -1.81 -19.15
CA ARG A 64 13.75 -2.63 -20.28
C ARG A 64 13.45 -1.95 -21.62
N VAL A 65 12.21 -1.52 -21.85
CA VAL A 65 11.81 -0.81 -23.08
C VAL A 65 12.70 0.41 -23.33
N ARG A 66 13.00 1.19 -22.29
CA ARG A 66 13.90 2.35 -22.43
C ARG A 66 15.30 1.95 -22.88
N ARG A 67 15.83 0.82 -22.39
CA ARG A 67 17.15 0.31 -22.83
C ARG A 67 17.11 -0.20 -24.25
N ASP A 68 16.03 -0.87 -24.65
CA ASP A 68 15.88 -1.46 -25.99
C ASP A 68 15.65 -0.39 -27.08
N CYS A 69 15.18 0.81 -26.72
CA CYS A 69 15.00 1.96 -27.62
C CYS A 69 16.16 2.98 -27.59
N THR A 70 17.27 2.66 -26.92
CA THR A 70 18.51 3.46 -26.97
C THR A 70 19.53 2.72 -27.83
#